data_AF-A0A969KE62-F1
#
_entry.id   AF-A0A969KE62-F1
#
_cell.length_a   1.000
_cell.length_b   1.000
_cell.length_c   1.000
_cell.angle_alpha   90.00
_cell.angle_beta   90.00
_cell.angle_gamma   90.00
#
_symmetry.space_group_name_H-M   'P 1'
#
loop_
_entity.id
_entity.type
_entity.pdbx_description
1 polymer ?
#
loop_
_entity_poly.entity_id
_entity_poly.type
_entity_poly.pdbx_seq_one_letter_code
_entity_poly.pdbx_strand_id
1 'polypeptide(L)'
;RNGGSGLSTICREVDGAGRGLTDGLRPRRRATSHHRSPSWRRRCVPPLATETYLQQEASIKPGTLHVLWDFLNDLTIRMVEEREVEGLLRALQGGYISPSPGNDVVRNPAVVPTGRNLHGLDPFRMPSTFAQETGARLVEQMLERIGQEQGTLPETIAMVLWGTDNLKSDGEGVAQVLALLGARVKQDELGNVSDVELIPLEQIGRPRIDTVVTVSGIFRDLLTHQMHLLNKAVLVAAQADEPPEMNFVRKHALVQAAELGVSLEEAATRVFSNAPGSYGANVNHLVESSTWDSEEQLSEAFLSRKSFTLGANGEWREARSVMERALTTVDAAFQNIDSFEIGISDVDHYYEYLGGITKSVEKLRDKRPSVMVADAISTTDRLSSLEQMVRLESRAKLLNPKWYESMLNHGYEGVHEIEARVSNTYGWSATASAVEGWVYQGVAETYLLDEAMRERLANLNPHSTASMTRRLLEASARGFWDADEATLEQLRQIYDDLEDRLEGVSTIERVVG
;
A
#
# COMPACT_ATOMS: atom_id res chain seq x y z
N ARG A 1 9.27 38.40 9.66
CA ARG A 1 10.58 38.14 10.31
C ARG A 1 11.07 36.81 9.77
N ASN A 2 12.20 36.84 9.08
CA ASN A 2 12.74 35.77 8.24
C ASN A 2 12.99 34.47 9.01
N GLY A 3 12.52 33.36 8.47
CA GLY A 3 12.76 31.99 8.95
C GLY A 3 13.00 31.03 7.79
N GLY A 4 13.84 31.44 6.84
CA GLY A 4 14.28 30.62 5.72
C GLY A 4 15.81 30.61 5.66
N SER A 5 16.42 29.52 6.13
CA SER A 5 17.78 29.00 5.82
C SER A 5 18.29 28.20 7.03
N GLY A 6 18.12 26.88 7.01
CA GLY A 6 18.60 26.01 8.09
C GLY A 6 19.14 24.64 7.68
N LEU A 7 19.04 24.25 6.39
CA LEU A 7 19.44 22.91 5.94
C LEU A 7 20.74 22.88 5.13
N SER A 8 21.37 24.01 4.86
CA SER A 8 22.72 24.02 4.29
C SER A 8 23.75 24.20 5.40
N THR A 9 24.47 23.12 5.71
CA THR A 9 25.88 23.03 6.18
C THR A 9 26.03 21.99 7.29
N ILE A 10 26.08 20.71 6.93
CA ILE A 10 26.52 19.62 7.84
C ILE A 10 28.06 19.49 7.87
N CYS A 11 28.78 19.96 6.84
CA CYS A 11 30.25 19.89 6.80
C CYS A 11 30.87 21.30 6.85
N ARG A 12 31.75 21.60 7.83
CA ARG A 12 32.67 22.75 7.77
C ARG A 12 33.92 22.36 6.98
N GLU A 13 34.38 23.23 6.10
CA GLU A 13 35.67 23.08 5.41
C GLU A 13 36.85 23.20 6.39
N VAL A 14 37.83 22.31 6.26
CA VAL A 14 39.13 22.42 6.93
C VAL A 14 40.15 22.71 5.83
N ASP A 15 40.39 23.99 5.53
CA ASP A 15 41.49 24.39 4.66
C ASP A 15 42.66 24.93 5.48
N GLY A 16 43.79 24.23 5.37
CA GLY A 16 45.08 24.63 5.90
C GLY A 16 45.73 25.71 5.03
N ALA A 17 46.28 26.71 5.69
CA ALA A 17 46.94 27.88 5.11
C ALA A 17 48.13 27.54 4.19
N GLY A 18 48.27 28.27 3.06
CA GLY A 18 49.46 28.15 2.21
C GLY A 18 49.52 29.03 0.95
N ARG A 19 49.80 30.34 1.13
CA ARG A 19 50.60 31.26 0.29
C ARG A 19 50.27 31.48 -1.21
N GLY A 20 50.13 32.77 -1.56
CA GLY A 20 50.94 33.40 -2.63
C GLY A 20 50.24 33.74 -3.94
N LEU A 21 49.69 34.96 -4.03
CA LEU A 21 49.32 35.64 -5.27
C LEU A 21 50.55 36.32 -5.90
N THR A 22 50.82 36.07 -7.19
CA THR A 22 51.32 37.08 -8.16
C THR A 22 51.21 36.58 -9.62
N ASP A 23 50.56 37.40 -10.45
CA ASP A 23 50.77 37.75 -11.87
C ASP A 23 50.85 36.74 -13.03
N GLY A 24 50.15 37.10 -14.13
CA GLY A 24 50.70 36.95 -15.48
C GLY A 24 49.75 36.41 -16.58
N LEU A 25 49.19 37.31 -17.38
CA LEU A 25 48.53 37.04 -18.67
C LEU A 25 49.52 36.46 -19.72
N ARG A 26 49.18 35.34 -20.38
CA ARG A 26 49.27 35.11 -21.86
C ARG A 26 48.81 33.69 -22.31
N PRO A 27 48.47 33.48 -23.60
CA PRO A 27 47.57 32.41 -24.07
C PRO A 27 48.23 31.22 -24.80
N ARG A 28 47.40 30.18 -25.04
CA ARG A 28 47.50 29.01 -25.96
C ARG A 28 47.87 27.66 -25.32
N ARG A 29 46.95 26.68 -25.39
CA ARG A 29 46.93 25.56 -26.36
C ARG A 29 45.82 24.56 -25.99
N ARG A 30 45.15 24.01 -27.01
CA ARG A 30 44.23 22.87 -26.90
C ARG A 30 44.98 21.68 -26.27
N ALA A 31 44.48 21.19 -25.15
CA ALA A 31 44.83 19.89 -24.60
C ALA A 31 43.53 19.13 -24.32
N THR A 32 43.48 17.92 -24.82
CA THR A 32 42.45 16.88 -24.70
C THR A 32 41.88 16.78 -23.28
N SER A 33 40.58 17.03 -23.12
CA SER A 33 39.86 16.81 -21.86
C SER A 33 39.67 15.31 -21.63
N HIS A 34 40.56 14.70 -20.88
CA HIS A 34 40.18 13.52 -20.09
C HIS A 34 39.09 13.96 -19.12
N HIS A 35 37.90 13.36 -19.24
CA HIS A 35 36.86 13.40 -18.22
C HIS A 35 37.46 12.85 -16.92
N ARG A 36 38.01 13.73 -16.08
CA ARG A 36 38.22 13.44 -14.67
C ARG A 36 36.84 13.45 -14.03
N SER A 37 36.36 12.29 -13.63
CA SER A 37 35.25 12.17 -12.68
C SER A 37 35.56 13.07 -11.47
N PRO A 38 34.67 13.98 -11.05
CA PRO A 38 34.92 14.74 -9.84
C PRO A 38 34.85 13.76 -8.66
N SER A 39 35.96 13.65 -7.93
CA SER A 39 36.09 12.85 -6.72
C SER A 39 35.28 13.48 -5.58
N TRP A 40 33.98 13.20 -5.52
CA TRP A 40 33.08 13.66 -4.46
C TRP A 40 33.10 12.78 -3.20
N ARG A 41 34.09 11.91 -3.00
CA ARG A 41 34.28 11.24 -1.70
C ARG A 41 34.94 12.20 -0.71
N ARG A 42 34.29 13.31 -0.38
CA ARG A 42 34.64 14.10 0.81
C ARG A 42 34.03 13.35 2.01
N ARG A 43 34.88 12.75 2.86
CA ARG A 43 34.47 12.18 4.17
C ARG A 43 33.79 13.32 4.94
N CYS A 44 32.49 13.19 5.22
CA CYS A 44 31.83 14.17 6.07
C CYS A 44 31.99 13.71 7.50
N VAL A 45 32.73 14.49 8.29
CA VAL A 45 32.79 14.30 9.74
C VAL A 45 31.49 14.90 10.29
N PRO A 46 30.66 14.14 11.03
CA PRO A 46 29.49 14.72 11.70
C PRO A 46 29.93 15.93 12.54
N PRO A 47 29.10 16.96 12.72
CA PRO A 47 29.42 18.05 13.63
C PRO A 47 29.84 17.47 14.98
N LEU A 48 30.97 17.92 15.54
CA LEU A 48 31.48 17.46 16.84
C LEU A 48 30.39 17.51 17.93
N ALA A 49 29.45 18.46 17.81
CA ALA A 49 28.26 18.58 18.66
C ALA A 49 27.36 17.32 18.63
N THR A 50 27.15 16.71 17.46
CA THR A 50 26.32 15.49 17.31
C THR A 50 26.99 14.28 17.96
N GLU A 51 28.30 14.08 17.74
CA GLU A 51 29.02 12.98 18.39
C GLU A 51 29.13 13.18 19.90
N THR A 52 29.30 14.43 20.35
CA THR A 52 29.28 14.78 21.78
C THR A 52 27.93 14.48 22.40
N TYR A 53 26.83 14.85 21.73
CA TYR A 53 25.47 14.55 22.17
C TYR A 53 25.22 13.03 22.28
N LEU A 54 25.57 12.25 21.25
CA LEU A 54 25.38 10.79 21.27
C LEU A 54 26.25 10.09 22.32
N GLN A 55 27.45 10.62 22.58
CA GLN A 55 28.29 10.14 23.66
C GLN A 55 27.67 10.44 25.04
N GLN A 56 27.01 11.59 25.20
CA GLN A 56 26.36 11.98 26.46
C GLN A 56 25.06 11.21 26.71
N GLU A 57 24.19 11.12 25.71
CA GLU A 57 22.84 10.56 25.85
C GLU A 57 22.79 9.04 25.68
N ALA A 58 23.63 8.48 24.81
CA ALA A 58 23.57 7.06 24.43
C ALA A 58 24.90 6.31 24.68
N SER A 59 25.89 6.96 25.28
CA SER A 59 27.23 6.38 25.53
C SER A 59 27.95 5.88 24.28
N ILE A 60 27.60 6.39 23.10
CA ILE A 60 28.22 6.02 21.82
C ILE A 60 29.54 6.77 21.64
N LYS A 61 30.64 6.04 21.46
CA LYS A 61 31.98 6.63 21.29
C LYS A 61 32.08 7.47 20.00
N PRO A 62 32.68 8.67 20.04
CA PRO A 62 33.00 9.45 18.83
C PRO A 62 33.75 8.60 17.78
N GLY A 63 33.40 8.77 16.51
CA GLY A 63 33.94 7.98 15.39
C GLY A 63 33.32 6.59 15.18
N THR A 64 32.51 6.07 16.11
CA THR A 64 31.88 4.74 15.97
C THR A 64 30.91 4.69 14.77
N LEU A 65 30.22 5.80 14.52
CA LEU A 65 29.15 5.88 13.51
C LEU A 65 29.62 6.44 12.15
N HIS A 66 30.93 6.52 11.88
CA HIS A 66 31.43 7.14 10.64
C HIS A 66 30.84 6.52 9.36
N VAL A 67 30.65 5.20 9.31
CA VAL A 67 30.02 4.52 8.17
C VAL A 67 28.57 4.97 7.96
N LEU A 68 27.81 5.11 9.06
CA LEU A 68 26.44 5.61 9.01
C LEU A 68 26.40 7.06 8.53
N TRP A 69 27.31 7.91 9.02
CA TRP A 69 27.37 9.31 8.59
C TRP A 69 27.74 9.47 7.12
N ASP A 70 28.72 8.70 6.64
CA ASP A 70 29.07 8.68 5.21
C ASP A 70 27.88 8.22 4.35
N PHE A 71 27.16 7.19 4.79
CA PHE A 71 25.95 6.71 4.13
C PHE A 71 24.82 7.76 4.10
N LEU A 72 24.49 8.39 5.24
CA LEU A 72 23.43 9.39 5.32
C LEU A 72 23.76 10.64 4.50
N ASN A 73 25.02 11.05 4.47
CA ASN A 73 25.47 12.18 3.67
C ASN A 73 25.38 11.86 2.17
N ASP A 74 25.84 10.69 1.73
CA ASP A 74 25.67 10.22 0.35
C ASP A 74 24.20 10.15 -0.06
N LEU A 75 23.35 9.59 0.81
CA LEU A 75 21.91 9.52 0.57
C LEU A 75 21.29 10.93 0.44
N THR A 76 21.63 11.85 1.34
CA THR A 76 21.13 13.23 1.29
C THR A 76 21.52 13.92 -0.01
N ILE A 77 22.78 13.78 -0.45
CA ILE A 77 23.27 14.33 -1.72
C ILE A 77 22.45 13.77 -2.88
N ARG A 78 22.22 12.46 -2.92
CA ARG A 78 21.44 11.82 -3.99
C ARG A 78 19.95 12.17 -3.95
N MET A 79 19.37 12.46 -2.78
CA MET A 79 17.97 12.87 -2.65
C MET A 79 17.71 14.29 -3.16
N VAL A 80 18.67 15.21 -2.98
CA VAL A 80 18.52 16.61 -3.42
C VAL A 80 19.01 16.86 -4.85
N GLU A 81 19.61 15.85 -5.48
CA GLU A 81 20.07 15.93 -6.85
C GLU A 81 18.91 15.74 -7.83
N GLU A 82 18.47 16.84 -8.45
CA GLU A 82 17.42 16.85 -9.47
C GLU A 82 17.97 16.34 -10.81
N ARG A 83 17.38 15.27 -11.34
CA ARG A 83 17.79 14.65 -12.63
C ARG A 83 16.61 14.30 -13.53
N GLU A 84 15.37 14.59 -13.13
CA GLU A 84 14.15 14.16 -13.81
C GLU A 84 13.98 14.89 -15.14
N VAL A 85 14.17 16.22 -15.14
CA VAL A 85 14.08 17.02 -16.37
C VAL A 85 15.20 16.66 -17.34
N GLU A 86 16.44 16.51 -16.84
CA GLU A 86 17.57 16.08 -17.67
C GLU A 86 17.33 14.68 -18.26
N GLY A 87 16.86 13.74 -17.43
CA GLY A 87 16.52 12.38 -17.84
C GLY A 87 15.47 12.36 -18.95
N LEU A 88 14.41 13.16 -18.81
CA LEU A 88 13.37 13.30 -19.84
C LEU A 88 13.94 13.86 -21.16
N LEU A 89 14.72 14.93 -21.11
CA LEU A 89 15.32 15.54 -22.30
C LEU A 89 16.27 14.58 -23.01
N ARG A 90 17.04 13.79 -22.25
CA ARG A 90 17.92 12.75 -22.78
C ARG A 90 17.13 11.63 -23.46
N ALA A 91 16.00 11.20 -22.88
CA ALA A 91 15.14 10.18 -23.48
C ALA A 91 14.55 10.67 -24.81
N LEU A 92 14.09 11.92 -24.87
CA LEU A 92 13.58 12.55 -26.09
C LEU A 92 14.64 12.69 -27.19
N GLN A 93 15.91 12.74 -26.83
CA GLN A 93 17.04 12.72 -27.77
C GLN A 93 17.45 11.30 -28.22
N GLY A 94 16.72 10.26 -27.79
CA GLY A 94 17.08 8.86 -28.03
C GLY A 94 18.29 8.39 -27.23
N GLY A 95 18.62 9.09 -26.15
CA GLY A 95 19.75 8.76 -25.28
C GLY A 95 19.42 7.62 -24.31
N TYR A 96 20.46 6.88 -23.93
CA TYR A 96 20.35 5.85 -22.89
C TYR A 96 20.06 6.47 -21.51
N ILE A 97 19.03 5.96 -20.84
CA ILE A 97 18.66 6.31 -19.46
C ILE A 97 19.10 5.19 -18.53
N SER A 98 19.88 5.54 -17.51
CA SER A 98 20.38 4.57 -16.54
C SER A 98 19.23 3.91 -15.77
N PRO A 99 19.31 2.60 -15.49
CA PRO A 99 18.29 1.89 -14.73
C PRO A 99 18.29 2.30 -13.25
N SER A 100 17.13 2.10 -12.61
CA SER A 100 16.92 2.25 -11.18
C SER A 100 15.98 1.17 -10.67
N PRO A 101 16.21 0.59 -9.47
CA PRO A 101 15.20 -0.24 -8.85
C PRO A 101 13.94 0.59 -8.58
N GLY A 102 12.76 0.02 -8.83
CA GLY A 102 11.49 0.54 -8.37
C GLY A 102 11.24 0.08 -6.94
N ASN A 103 11.40 0.97 -5.96
CA ASN A 103 11.15 0.71 -4.55
C ASN A 103 10.92 2.07 -3.83
N ASP A 104 10.73 2.05 -2.51
CA ASP A 104 10.77 3.23 -1.65
C ASP A 104 12.21 3.51 -1.16
N VAL A 105 12.51 4.78 -0.87
CA VAL A 105 13.84 5.25 -0.45
C VAL A 105 14.22 4.80 0.95
N VAL A 106 13.25 4.58 1.83
CA VAL A 106 13.47 4.09 3.20
C VAL A 106 13.93 2.64 3.17
N ARG A 107 13.34 1.81 2.29
CA ARG A 107 13.70 0.39 2.12
C ARG A 107 14.93 0.19 1.25
N ASN A 108 15.02 0.90 0.13
CA ASN A 108 16.14 0.78 -0.80
C ASN A 108 16.69 2.16 -1.18
N PRO A 109 17.79 2.60 -0.55
CA PRO A 109 18.38 3.91 -0.85
C PRO A 109 18.91 4.00 -2.28
N ALA A 110 19.07 2.88 -3.01
CA ALA A 110 19.54 2.89 -4.39
C ALA A 110 18.50 3.44 -5.39
N VAL A 111 17.28 3.78 -4.95
CA VAL A 111 16.24 4.41 -5.79
C VAL A 111 16.57 5.86 -6.14
N VAL A 112 17.34 6.56 -5.30
CA VAL A 112 17.79 7.95 -5.57
C VAL A 112 19.22 8.00 -6.14
N PRO A 113 19.56 8.98 -7.00
CA PRO A 113 18.70 10.06 -7.49
C PRO A 113 17.61 9.55 -8.46
N THR A 114 16.53 10.31 -8.55
CA THR A 114 15.42 10.07 -9.49
C THR A 114 15.84 10.43 -10.93
N GLY A 115 14.91 10.45 -11.89
CA GLY A 115 15.24 10.70 -13.31
C GLY A 115 15.91 9.51 -14.03
N ARG A 116 15.68 8.30 -13.54
CA ARG A 116 16.22 7.03 -14.06
C ARG A 116 15.11 6.09 -14.50
N ASN A 117 15.46 5.08 -15.29
CA ASN A 117 14.51 4.12 -15.84
C ASN A 117 14.21 3.00 -14.82
N LEU A 118 13.00 2.98 -14.26
CA LEU A 118 12.61 2.06 -13.20
C LEU A 118 12.49 0.61 -13.70
N HIS A 119 12.89 -0.36 -12.87
CA HIS A 119 12.68 -1.78 -13.10
C HIS A 119 12.21 -2.50 -11.82
N GLY A 120 11.49 -3.61 -11.98
CA GLY A 120 11.16 -4.51 -10.89
C GLY A 120 12.37 -5.31 -10.39
N LEU A 121 12.12 -6.24 -9.47
CA LEU A 121 13.11 -7.17 -8.94
C LEU A 121 13.06 -8.51 -9.66
N ASP A 122 14.10 -9.32 -9.48
CA ASP A 122 14.15 -10.69 -9.99
C ASP A 122 13.12 -11.56 -9.24
N PRO A 123 12.04 -12.03 -9.90
CA PRO A 123 11.02 -12.84 -9.24
C PRO A 123 11.58 -14.15 -8.72
N PHE A 124 12.66 -14.70 -9.28
CA PHE A 124 13.21 -15.99 -8.83
C PHE A 124 13.93 -15.90 -7.48
N ARG A 125 14.18 -14.69 -6.96
CA ARG A 125 14.78 -14.48 -5.62
C ARG A 125 13.75 -14.24 -4.52
N MET A 126 12.47 -14.23 -4.87
CA MET A 126 11.37 -13.88 -3.98
C MET A 126 10.61 -15.14 -3.48
N PRO A 127 10.29 -15.26 -2.18
CA PRO A 127 10.60 -14.33 -1.09
C PRO A 127 12.05 -14.42 -0.59
N SER A 128 12.65 -13.27 -0.23
CA SER A 128 13.97 -13.24 0.39
C SER A 128 13.99 -13.87 1.79
N THR A 129 15.16 -14.20 2.32
CA THR A 129 15.29 -14.72 3.69
C THR A 129 14.75 -13.73 4.72
N PHE A 130 15.01 -12.43 4.53
CA PHE A 130 14.51 -11.38 5.42
C PHE A 130 12.99 -11.25 5.37
N ALA A 131 12.40 -11.36 4.17
CA ALA A 131 10.95 -11.38 3.99
C ALA A 131 10.31 -12.60 4.67
N GLN A 132 10.97 -13.76 4.64
CA GLN A 132 10.52 -14.97 5.33
C GLN A 132 10.50 -14.82 6.85
N GLU A 133 11.57 -14.29 7.44
CA GLU A 133 11.63 -14.07 8.89
C GLU A 133 10.62 -13.02 9.37
N THR A 134 10.50 -11.92 8.62
CA THR A 134 9.58 -10.83 8.97
C THR A 134 8.12 -11.26 8.78
N GLY A 135 7.83 -11.96 7.67
CA GLY A 135 6.50 -12.50 7.40
C GLY A 135 6.04 -13.53 8.44
N ALA A 136 6.93 -14.45 8.86
CA ALA A 136 6.62 -15.42 9.90
C ALA A 136 6.31 -14.74 11.25
N ARG A 137 7.10 -13.75 11.65
CA ARG A 137 6.86 -12.98 12.88
C ARG A 137 5.52 -12.25 12.86
N LEU A 138 5.17 -11.64 11.73
CA LEU A 138 3.90 -10.95 11.58
C LEU A 138 2.72 -11.92 11.64
N VAL A 139 2.85 -13.11 11.04
CA VAL A 139 1.83 -14.16 11.12
C VAL A 139 1.65 -14.65 12.55
N GLU A 140 2.73 -14.83 13.32
CA GLU A 140 2.62 -15.18 14.74
C GLU A 140 1.85 -14.13 15.53
N GLN A 141 2.18 -12.85 15.35
CA GLN A 141 1.46 -11.73 15.98
C GLN A 141 -0.02 -11.70 15.57
N MET A 142 -0.30 -11.97 14.29
CA MET A 142 -1.66 -12.02 13.75
C MET A 142 -2.49 -13.13 14.36
N LEU A 143 -1.93 -14.34 14.44
CA LEU A 143 -2.60 -15.50 15.03
C LEU A 143 -2.80 -15.34 16.53
N GLU A 144 -1.82 -14.77 17.24
CA GLU A 144 -1.96 -14.45 18.66
C GLU A 144 -3.09 -13.46 18.89
N ARG A 145 -3.14 -12.36 18.12
CA ARG A 145 -4.18 -11.35 18.24
C ARG A 145 -5.57 -11.91 17.94
N ILE A 146 -5.74 -12.62 16.83
CA ILE A 146 -7.03 -13.27 16.51
C ILE A 146 -7.41 -14.26 17.61
N GLY A 147 -6.46 -15.06 18.10
CA GLY A 147 -6.70 -16.02 19.16
C GLY A 147 -7.15 -15.38 20.47
N GLN A 148 -6.62 -14.21 20.82
CA GLN A 148 -7.04 -13.43 21.98
C GLN A 148 -8.44 -12.82 21.79
N GLU A 149 -8.76 -12.34 20.58
CA GLU A 149 -10.05 -11.72 20.26
C GLU A 149 -11.19 -12.74 20.11
N GLN A 150 -10.92 -13.91 19.53
CA GLN A 150 -11.93 -14.92 19.18
C GLN A 150 -11.94 -16.13 20.12
N GLY A 151 -10.90 -16.32 20.93
CA GLY A 151 -10.74 -17.47 21.84
C GLY A 151 -10.21 -18.75 21.17
N THR A 152 -10.16 -18.80 19.85
CA THR A 152 -9.61 -19.89 19.05
C THR A 152 -8.79 -19.34 17.88
N LEU A 153 -7.88 -20.15 17.33
CA LEU A 153 -7.19 -19.81 16.09
C LEU A 153 -8.20 -19.75 14.92
N PRO A 154 -8.00 -18.85 13.94
CA PRO A 154 -8.82 -18.83 12.73
C PRO A 154 -8.56 -20.09 11.91
N GLU A 155 -9.58 -20.68 11.29
CA GLU A 155 -9.36 -21.82 10.40
C GLU A 155 -8.90 -21.37 9.01
N THR A 156 -9.36 -20.20 8.55
CA THR A 156 -8.96 -19.62 7.26
C THR A 156 -8.74 -18.12 7.34
N ILE A 157 -7.67 -17.63 6.69
CA ILE A 157 -7.38 -16.20 6.51
C ILE A 157 -7.43 -15.85 5.02
N ALA A 158 -8.27 -14.88 4.66
CA ALA A 158 -8.26 -14.27 3.33
C ALA A 158 -7.12 -13.24 3.25
N MET A 159 -6.30 -13.30 2.19
CA MET A 159 -5.18 -12.40 1.99
C MET A 159 -5.22 -11.74 0.62
N VAL A 160 -4.93 -10.45 0.57
CA VAL A 160 -4.73 -9.71 -0.68
C VAL A 160 -3.24 -9.50 -0.91
N LEU A 161 -2.72 -9.90 -2.08
CA LEU A 161 -1.33 -9.68 -2.48
C LEU A 161 -1.23 -8.75 -3.69
N TRP A 162 -0.43 -7.69 -3.59
CA TRP A 162 -0.14 -6.78 -4.69
C TRP A 162 1.26 -7.01 -5.25
N GLY A 163 1.42 -6.72 -6.53
CA GLY A 163 2.75 -6.72 -7.15
C GLY A 163 3.66 -5.71 -6.48
N THR A 164 3.17 -4.49 -6.24
CA THR A 164 3.98 -3.38 -5.69
C THR A 164 4.51 -3.67 -4.29
N ASP A 165 3.65 -4.10 -3.35
CA ASP A 165 4.08 -4.35 -1.98
C ASP A 165 5.10 -5.50 -1.91
N ASN A 166 4.88 -6.56 -2.70
CA ASN A 166 5.80 -7.70 -2.76
C ASN A 166 7.12 -7.33 -3.45
N LEU A 167 7.11 -6.45 -4.46
CA LEU A 167 8.34 -5.91 -5.05
C LEU A 167 9.08 -4.98 -4.09
N LYS A 168 8.39 -4.18 -3.27
CA LYS A 168 9.03 -3.31 -2.28
C LYS A 168 9.59 -4.07 -1.08
N SER A 169 8.94 -5.17 -0.68
CA SER A 169 9.24 -5.95 0.53
C SER A 169 10.00 -7.26 0.26
N ASP A 170 10.48 -7.48 -0.96
CA ASP A 170 11.12 -8.74 -1.37
C ASP A 170 10.26 -9.99 -1.11
N GLY A 171 8.93 -9.87 -1.23
CA GLY A 171 7.97 -10.97 -1.12
C GLY A 171 7.43 -11.25 0.28
N GLU A 172 7.33 -10.25 1.16
CA GLU A 172 6.82 -10.45 2.52
C GLU A 172 5.42 -11.07 2.53
N GLY A 173 4.52 -10.62 1.65
CA GLY A 173 3.17 -11.17 1.50
C GLY A 173 3.15 -12.65 1.09
N VAL A 174 3.97 -13.03 0.11
CA VAL A 174 4.15 -14.45 -0.27
C VAL A 174 4.65 -15.27 0.91
N ALA A 175 5.60 -14.74 1.67
CA ALA A 175 6.15 -15.44 2.83
C ALA A 175 5.15 -15.60 3.97
N GLN A 176 4.26 -14.62 4.19
CA GLN A 176 3.18 -14.72 5.17
C GLN A 176 2.19 -15.83 4.81
N VAL A 177 1.80 -15.96 3.53
CA VAL A 177 0.96 -17.09 3.08
C VAL A 177 1.64 -18.42 3.35
N LEU A 178 2.93 -18.56 2.99
CA LEU A 178 3.69 -19.79 3.26
C LEU A 178 3.77 -20.09 4.76
N ALA A 179 3.99 -19.08 5.59
CA ALA A 179 4.02 -19.24 7.04
C ALA A 179 2.67 -19.74 7.59
N LEU A 180 1.53 -19.20 7.13
CA LEU A 180 0.20 -19.67 7.54
C LEU A 180 -0.01 -21.16 7.23
N LEU A 181 0.34 -21.58 6.01
CA LEU A 181 0.30 -22.97 5.55
C LEU A 181 1.32 -23.88 6.28
N GLY A 182 2.27 -23.30 7.01
CA GLY A 182 3.39 -24.03 7.61
C GLY A 182 4.34 -24.59 6.54
N ALA A 183 4.59 -23.82 5.48
CA ALA A 183 5.49 -24.14 4.39
C ALA A 183 6.70 -23.20 4.37
N ARG A 184 7.79 -23.65 3.75
CA ARG A 184 8.98 -22.83 3.48
C ARG A 184 9.47 -23.05 2.06
N VAL A 185 10.21 -22.07 1.53
CA VAL A 185 10.78 -22.17 0.19
C VAL A 185 12.02 -23.05 0.16
N LYS A 186 12.25 -23.68 -0.98
CA LYS A 186 13.49 -24.37 -1.35
C LYS A 186 14.26 -23.50 -2.33
N GLN A 187 15.55 -23.35 -2.07
CA GLN A 187 16.46 -22.69 -2.97
C GLN A 187 17.23 -23.73 -3.80
N ASP A 188 17.44 -23.44 -5.08
CA ASP A 188 18.38 -24.19 -5.92
C ASP A 188 19.84 -23.83 -5.59
N GLU A 189 20.79 -24.46 -6.26
CA GLU A 189 22.23 -24.21 -6.07
C GLU A 189 22.66 -22.78 -6.42
N LEU A 190 21.86 -22.05 -7.21
CA LEU A 190 22.10 -20.66 -7.59
C LEU A 190 21.46 -19.68 -6.59
N GLY A 191 20.70 -20.18 -5.62
CA GLY A 191 19.95 -19.43 -4.62
C GLY A 191 18.62 -18.88 -5.15
N ASN A 192 18.08 -19.43 -6.23
CA ASN A 192 16.74 -19.11 -6.70
C ASN A 192 15.71 -19.94 -5.94
N VAL A 193 14.60 -19.31 -5.56
CA VAL A 193 13.42 -19.99 -5.04
C VAL A 193 12.83 -20.87 -6.15
N SER A 194 12.97 -22.18 -6.01
CA SER A 194 12.59 -23.15 -7.04
C SER A 194 11.40 -24.01 -6.63
N ASP A 195 11.19 -24.21 -5.33
CA ASP A 195 10.13 -25.07 -4.83
C ASP A 195 9.68 -24.68 -3.40
N VAL A 196 8.73 -25.42 -2.84
CA VAL A 196 8.28 -25.36 -1.45
C VAL A 196 8.31 -26.72 -0.79
N GLU A 197 8.40 -26.72 0.53
CA GLU A 197 8.14 -27.90 1.35
C GLU A 197 7.38 -27.53 2.62
N LEU A 198 6.66 -28.49 3.17
CA LEU A 198 6.01 -28.34 4.46
C LEU A 198 7.04 -28.44 5.58
N ILE A 199 6.88 -27.56 6.56
CA ILE A 199 7.51 -27.64 7.87
C ILE A 199 6.71 -28.67 8.70
N PRO A 200 7.35 -29.62 9.40
CA PRO A 200 6.66 -30.57 10.27
C PRO A 200 5.78 -29.90 11.33
N LEU A 201 4.64 -30.52 11.68
CA LEU A 201 3.70 -29.98 12.66
C LEU A 201 4.36 -29.74 14.03
N GLU A 202 5.28 -30.61 14.43
CA GLU A 202 6.04 -30.51 15.68
C GLU A 202 6.93 -29.28 15.73
N GLN A 203 7.42 -28.83 14.57
CA GLN A 203 8.28 -27.65 14.46
C GLN A 203 7.46 -26.35 14.43
N ILE A 204 6.27 -26.34 13.80
CA ILE A 204 5.41 -25.14 13.79
C ILE A 204 4.62 -24.97 15.09
N GLY A 205 4.33 -26.06 15.83
CA GLY A 205 3.68 -26.00 17.14
C GLY A 205 2.20 -25.58 17.14
N ARG A 206 1.55 -25.53 15.98
CA ARG A 206 0.14 -25.15 15.79
C ARG A 206 -0.47 -25.83 14.54
N PRO A 207 -1.80 -25.76 14.35
CA PRO A 207 -2.40 -26.17 13.08
C PRO A 207 -1.89 -25.37 11.87
N ARG A 208 -1.93 -25.98 10.69
CA ARG A 208 -1.82 -25.25 9.42
C ARG A 208 -3.11 -24.48 9.19
N ILE A 209 -2.97 -23.18 8.93
CA ILE A 209 -4.09 -22.27 8.71
C ILE A 209 -4.38 -22.24 7.21
N ASP A 210 -5.64 -22.44 6.82
CA ASP A 210 -6.02 -22.33 5.41
C ASP A 210 -5.98 -20.86 4.96
N THR A 211 -5.79 -20.63 3.67
CA THR A 211 -5.64 -19.28 3.13
C THR A 211 -6.47 -19.12 1.87
N VAL A 212 -7.17 -18.01 1.70
CA VAL A 212 -7.76 -17.63 0.40
C VAL A 212 -7.03 -16.40 -0.10
N VAL A 213 -6.22 -16.56 -1.14
CA VAL A 213 -5.32 -15.52 -1.62
C VAL A 213 -5.88 -14.91 -2.90
N THR A 214 -6.20 -13.63 -2.87
CA THR A 214 -6.53 -12.86 -4.07
C THR A 214 -5.37 -11.99 -4.48
N VAL A 215 -4.79 -12.27 -5.64
CA VAL A 215 -3.66 -11.52 -6.18
C VAL A 215 -4.12 -10.50 -7.22
N SER A 216 -3.49 -9.33 -7.26
CA SER A 216 -3.76 -8.33 -8.29
C SER A 216 -3.34 -8.80 -9.68
N GLY A 217 -3.91 -8.20 -10.73
CA GLY A 217 -3.49 -8.49 -12.11
C GLY A 217 -2.00 -8.17 -12.34
N ILE A 218 -1.47 -7.15 -11.64
CA ILE A 218 -0.04 -6.82 -11.68
C ILE A 218 0.79 -7.93 -11.01
N PHE A 219 0.34 -8.46 -9.86
CA PHE A 219 0.99 -9.61 -9.23
C PHE A 219 0.99 -10.81 -10.20
N ARG A 220 -0.14 -11.09 -10.85
CA ARG A 220 -0.23 -12.16 -11.85
C ARG A 220 0.82 -12.01 -12.95
N ASP A 221 0.96 -10.81 -13.50
CA ASP A 221 1.82 -10.57 -14.66
C ASP A 221 3.31 -10.56 -14.31
N LEU A 222 3.67 -10.08 -13.12
CA LEU A 222 5.07 -9.94 -12.70
C LEU A 222 5.59 -11.11 -11.85
N LEU A 223 4.70 -11.76 -11.10
CA LEU A 223 5.01 -12.74 -10.05
C LEU A 223 4.25 -14.06 -10.27
N THR A 224 4.05 -14.48 -11.53
CA THR A 224 3.42 -15.77 -11.86
C THR A 224 4.15 -16.95 -11.21
N HIS A 225 5.47 -16.87 -11.09
CA HIS A 225 6.29 -17.87 -10.40
C HIS A 225 5.84 -18.04 -8.94
N GLN A 226 5.60 -16.94 -8.22
CA GLN A 226 5.08 -16.95 -6.85
C GLN A 226 3.66 -17.50 -6.80
N MET A 227 2.81 -17.24 -7.80
CA MET A 227 1.47 -17.86 -7.85
C MET A 227 1.56 -19.39 -7.92
N HIS A 228 2.43 -19.93 -8.78
CA HIS A 228 2.67 -21.38 -8.85
C HIS A 228 3.21 -21.93 -7.53
N LEU A 229 4.14 -21.21 -6.91
CA LEU A 229 4.73 -21.56 -5.62
C LEU A 229 3.65 -21.70 -4.53
N LEU A 230 2.74 -20.72 -4.45
CA LEU A 230 1.64 -20.71 -3.48
C LEU A 230 0.62 -21.82 -3.77
N ASN A 231 0.20 -22.00 -5.03
CA ASN A 231 -0.69 -23.09 -5.41
C ASN A 231 -0.10 -24.46 -5.05
N LYS A 232 1.20 -24.66 -5.28
CA LYS A 232 1.89 -25.89 -4.89
C LYS A 232 1.92 -26.07 -3.36
N ALA A 233 2.20 -25.01 -2.60
CA ALA A 233 2.21 -25.08 -1.14
C ALA A 233 0.85 -25.51 -0.57
N VAL A 234 -0.23 -24.93 -1.09
CA VAL A 234 -1.60 -25.28 -0.71
C VAL A 234 -1.92 -26.72 -1.06
N LEU A 235 -1.58 -27.17 -2.28
CA LEU A 235 -1.85 -28.54 -2.70
C LEU A 235 -1.11 -29.57 -1.84
N VAL A 236 0.18 -29.32 -1.56
CA VAL A 236 0.99 -30.21 -0.71
C VAL A 236 0.41 -30.23 0.72
N ALA A 237 -0.01 -29.08 1.26
CA ALA A 237 -0.68 -29.02 2.56
C ALA A 237 -2.01 -29.79 2.58
N ALA A 238 -2.84 -29.68 1.53
CA ALA A 238 -4.10 -30.42 1.43
C ALA A 238 -3.90 -31.94 1.34
N GLN A 239 -2.84 -32.39 0.66
CA GLN A 239 -2.52 -33.79 0.46
C GLN A 239 -1.80 -34.46 1.64
N ALA A 240 -1.18 -33.67 2.53
CA ALA A 240 -0.44 -34.18 3.68
C ALA A 240 -1.27 -35.14 4.55
N ASP A 241 -0.66 -36.23 5.00
CA ASP A 241 -1.31 -37.21 5.87
C ASP A 241 -1.30 -36.73 7.33
N GLU A 242 -2.08 -35.69 7.59
CA GLU A 242 -2.19 -35.01 8.88
C GLU A 242 -3.65 -35.00 9.37
N PRO A 243 -3.88 -35.00 10.70
CA PRO A 243 -5.23 -34.88 11.25
C PRO A 243 -5.90 -33.56 10.81
N PRO A 244 -7.19 -33.56 10.42
CA PRO A 244 -7.89 -32.34 10.01
C PRO A 244 -7.89 -31.21 11.06
N GLU A 245 -7.87 -31.54 12.35
CA GLU A 245 -7.80 -30.56 13.45
C GLU A 245 -6.43 -29.84 13.56
N MET A 246 -5.40 -30.41 12.91
CA MET A 246 -4.06 -29.80 12.84
C MET A 246 -3.74 -29.29 11.43
N ASN A 247 -4.65 -29.44 10.47
CA ASN A 247 -4.47 -29.02 9.09
C ASN A 247 -5.80 -28.58 8.49
N PHE A 248 -6.10 -27.29 8.66
CA PHE A 248 -7.35 -26.71 8.17
C PHE A 248 -7.42 -26.67 6.64
N VAL A 249 -6.28 -26.58 5.95
CA VAL A 249 -6.20 -26.68 4.47
C VAL A 249 -6.79 -28.01 4.01
N ARG A 250 -6.33 -29.12 4.60
CA ARG A 250 -6.81 -30.48 4.31
C ARG A 250 -8.26 -30.65 4.73
N LYS A 251 -8.63 -30.20 5.95
CA LYS A 251 -9.99 -30.25 6.47
C LYS A 251 -10.98 -29.65 5.46
N HIS A 252 -10.72 -28.43 5.00
CA HIS A 252 -11.59 -27.73 4.07
C HIS A 252 -11.56 -28.33 2.68
N ALA A 253 -10.39 -28.67 2.13
CA ALA A 253 -10.28 -29.23 0.80
C ALA A 253 -11.04 -30.58 0.67
N LEU A 254 -11.01 -31.43 1.70
CA LEU A 254 -11.76 -32.70 1.71
C LEU A 254 -13.28 -32.48 1.70
N VAL A 255 -13.78 -31.58 2.55
CA VAL A 255 -15.21 -31.24 2.60
C VAL A 255 -15.65 -30.62 1.28
N GLN A 256 -14.87 -29.67 0.77
CA GLN A 256 -15.15 -28.98 -0.48
C GLN A 256 -15.12 -29.90 -1.70
N ALA A 257 -14.19 -30.86 -1.76
CA ALA A 257 -14.15 -31.87 -2.82
C ALA A 257 -15.40 -32.74 -2.82
N ALA A 258 -15.85 -33.15 -1.63
CA ALA A 258 -17.05 -33.98 -1.48
C ALA A 258 -18.34 -33.22 -1.86
N GLU A 259 -18.48 -31.97 -1.45
CA GLU A 259 -19.67 -31.15 -1.71
C GLU A 259 -19.78 -30.70 -3.18
N LEU A 260 -18.65 -30.31 -3.80
CA LEU A 260 -18.61 -29.85 -5.18
C LEU A 260 -18.47 -30.99 -6.21
N GLY A 261 -18.13 -32.21 -5.77
CA GLY A 261 -17.91 -33.35 -6.64
C GLY A 261 -16.67 -33.21 -7.55
N VAL A 262 -15.64 -32.51 -7.05
CA VAL A 262 -14.38 -32.24 -7.78
C VAL A 262 -13.21 -33.00 -7.16
N SER A 263 -12.06 -33.00 -7.85
CA SER A 263 -10.84 -33.60 -7.29
C SER A 263 -10.34 -32.83 -6.08
N LEU A 264 -9.54 -33.48 -5.21
CA LEU A 264 -8.89 -32.79 -4.09
C LEU A 264 -7.99 -31.64 -4.57
N GLU A 265 -7.32 -31.82 -5.72
CA GLU A 265 -6.48 -30.78 -6.31
C GLU A 265 -7.30 -29.54 -6.71
N GLU A 266 -8.46 -29.75 -7.33
CA GLU A 266 -9.36 -28.66 -7.68
C GLU A 266 -9.97 -27.99 -6.44
N ALA A 267 -10.40 -28.79 -5.46
CA ALA A 267 -10.94 -28.28 -4.19
C ALA A 267 -9.92 -27.51 -3.35
N ALA A 268 -8.62 -27.83 -3.48
CA ALA A 268 -7.51 -27.13 -2.83
C ALA A 268 -7.06 -25.87 -3.60
N THR A 269 -7.86 -25.37 -4.55
CA THR A 269 -7.58 -24.08 -5.20
C THR A 269 -7.80 -22.95 -4.21
N ARG A 270 -6.77 -22.14 -3.97
CA ARG A 270 -6.79 -21.01 -3.02
C ARG A 270 -6.19 -19.72 -3.54
N VAL A 271 -5.45 -19.74 -4.64
CA VAL A 271 -4.88 -18.54 -5.25
C VAL A 271 -5.73 -18.13 -6.45
N PHE A 272 -6.32 -16.94 -6.35
CA PHE A 272 -7.23 -16.38 -7.33
C PHE A 272 -6.75 -15.02 -7.83
N SER A 273 -7.13 -14.66 -9.05
CA SER A 273 -6.81 -13.39 -9.70
C SER A 273 -7.92 -13.00 -10.69
N ASN A 274 -7.64 -11.95 -11.46
CA ASN A 274 -8.39 -11.64 -12.65
C ASN A 274 -8.09 -12.62 -13.79
N ALA A 275 -9.06 -12.76 -14.70
CA ALA A 275 -8.82 -13.35 -16.02
C ALA A 275 -7.60 -12.70 -16.69
N PRO A 276 -6.78 -13.46 -17.45
CA PRO A 276 -5.64 -12.91 -18.18
C PRO A 276 -6.00 -11.66 -18.99
N GLY A 277 -5.17 -10.62 -18.90
CA GLY A 277 -5.40 -9.33 -19.56
C GLY A 277 -6.43 -8.42 -18.86
N SER A 278 -7.08 -8.87 -17.79
CA SER A 278 -7.96 -8.04 -16.96
C SER A 278 -7.28 -7.62 -15.65
N TYR A 279 -7.70 -6.47 -15.12
CA TYR A 279 -7.23 -5.86 -13.86
C TYR A 279 -8.41 -5.31 -13.07
N GLY A 280 -8.26 -5.23 -11.75
CA GLY A 280 -9.28 -4.68 -10.85
C GLY A 280 -10.51 -5.56 -10.65
N ALA A 281 -11.22 -5.35 -9.56
CA ALA A 281 -12.50 -5.96 -9.21
C ALA A 281 -13.71 -5.11 -9.66
N ASN A 282 -13.51 -3.90 -10.20
CA ASN A 282 -14.55 -2.92 -10.54
C ASN A 282 -15.38 -2.42 -9.33
N VAL A 283 -15.05 -2.84 -8.11
CA VAL A 283 -15.70 -2.35 -6.89
C VAL A 283 -15.45 -0.85 -6.71
N ASN A 284 -14.22 -0.40 -6.96
CA ASN A 284 -13.86 1.01 -7.01
C ASN A 284 -14.70 1.81 -8.01
N HIS A 285 -14.86 1.32 -9.24
CA HIS A 285 -15.65 2.04 -10.24
C HIS A 285 -17.14 2.15 -9.86
N LEU A 286 -17.72 1.12 -9.24
CA LEU A 286 -19.09 1.19 -8.73
C LEU A 286 -19.21 2.25 -7.63
N VAL A 287 -18.28 2.24 -6.67
CA VAL A 287 -18.23 3.22 -5.56
C VAL A 287 -18.02 4.65 -6.08
N GLU A 288 -17.04 4.85 -6.96
CA GLU A 288 -16.68 6.14 -7.53
C GLU A 288 -17.87 6.77 -8.28
N SER A 289 -18.48 6.00 -9.18
CA SER A 289 -19.62 6.45 -9.99
C SER A 289 -20.96 6.42 -9.27
N SER A 290 -21.01 5.92 -8.02
CA SER A 290 -22.24 5.74 -7.23
C SER A 290 -23.29 4.86 -7.92
N THR A 291 -22.89 4.00 -8.87
CA THR A 291 -23.79 3.17 -9.71
C THR A 291 -24.10 1.82 -9.07
N TRP A 292 -24.54 1.84 -7.82
CA TRP A 292 -24.94 0.64 -7.08
C TRP A 292 -26.03 0.97 -6.08
N ASP A 293 -27.00 0.07 -5.93
CA ASP A 293 -28.18 0.21 -5.07
C ASP A 293 -28.07 -0.69 -3.81
N SER A 294 -27.29 -1.76 -3.92
CA SER A 294 -27.21 -2.80 -2.90
C SER A 294 -25.79 -3.33 -2.76
N GLU A 295 -25.44 -3.72 -1.55
CA GLU A 295 -24.11 -4.21 -1.23
C GLU A 295 -23.78 -5.53 -1.95
N GLU A 296 -24.80 -6.29 -2.33
CA GLU A 296 -24.68 -7.53 -3.10
C GLU A 296 -24.02 -7.30 -4.46
N GLN A 297 -24.22 -6.13 -5.07
CA GLN A 297 -23.60 -5.78 -6.35
C GLN A 297 -22.09 -5.61 -6.22
N LEU A 298 -21.59 -5.13 -5.07
CA LEU A 298 -20.15 -4.98 -4.82
C LEU A 298 -19.49 -6.36 -4.68
N SER A 299 -20.12 -7.27 -3.93
CA SER A 299 -19.65 -8.66 -3.83
C SER A 299 -19.71 -9.38 -5.18
N GLU A 300 -20.78 -9.18 -5.97
CA GLU A 300 -20.92 -9.79 -7.29
C GLU A 300 -19.85 -9.31 -8.27
N ALA A 301 -19.57 -8.00 -8.30
CA ALA A 301 -18.50 -7.43 -9.12
C ALA A 301 -17.14 -8.04 -8.76
N PHE A 302 -16.87 -8.19 -7.46
CA PHE A 302 -15.65 -8.84 -6.98
C PHE A 302 -15.56 -10.30 -7.43
N LEU A 303 -16.56 -11.13 -7.10
CA LEU A 303 -16.55 -12.57 -7.39
C LEU A 303 -16.52 -12.87 -8.90
N SER A 304 -17.22 -12.08 -9.71
CA SER A 304 -17.21 -12.23 -11.17
C SER A 304 -15.81 -11.98 -11.75
N ARG A 305 -15.07 -11.01 -11.21
CA ARG A 305 -13.78 -10.58 -11.77
C ARG A 305 -12.58 -11.23 -11.11
N LYS A 306 -12.71 -11.78 -9.91
CA LYS A 306 -11.60 -12.29 -9.08
C LYS A 306 -11.57 -13.79 -8.90
N SER A 307 -12.45 -14.54 -9.57
CA SER A 307 -12.58 -15.99 -9.40
C SER A 307 -11.74 -16.82 -10.38
N PHE A 308 -10.70 -16.25 -11.00
CA PHE A 308 -9.85 -16.97 -11.94
C PHE A 308 -8.61 -17.53 -11.25
N THR A 309 -8.23 -18.75 -11.60
CA THR A 309 -7.04 -19.40 -11.04
C THR A 309 -6.13 -19.94 -12.13
N LEU A 310 -4.87 -20.16 -11.76
CA LEU A 310 -3.84 -20.76 -12.60
C LEU A 310 -3.64 -22.23 -12.20
N GLY A 311 -3.95 -23.14 -13.10
CA GLY A 311 -3.74 -24.57 -12.93
C GLY A 311 -2.27 -24.96 -12.87
N ALA A 312 -1.99 -26.20 -12.43
CA ALA A 312 -0.62 -26.70 -12.28
C ALA A 312 0.16 -26.71 -13.60
N ASN A 313 -0.52 -26.89 -14.74
CA ASN A 313 0.13 -26.87 -16.07
C ASN A 313 0.18 -25.46 -16.69
N GLY A 314 -0.23 -24.43 -15.96
CA GLY A 314 -0.26 -23.04 -16.44
C GLY A 314 -1.53 -22.66 -17.20
N GLU A 315 -2.58 -23.49 -17.19
CA GLU A 315 -3.87 -23.11 -17.78
C GLU A 315 -4.67 -22.17 -16.86
N TRP A 316 -5.27 -21.13 -17.44
CA TRP A 316 -6.19 -20.25 -16.72
C TRP A 316 -7.61 -20.75 -16.85
N ARG A 317 -8.34 -20.76 -15.73
CA ARG A 317 -9.77 -21.12 -15.69
C ARG A 317 -10.52 -20.31 -14.65
N GLU A 318 -11.82 -20.15 -14.87
CA GLU A 318 -12.73 -19.67 -13.84
C GLU A 318 -12.97 -20.78 -12.81
N ALA A 319 -12.96 -20.43 -11.52
CA ALA A 319 -13.11 -21.32 -10.38
C ALA A 319 -14.04 -20.70 -9.32
N ARG A 320 -15.13 -20.06 -9.76
CA ARG A 320 -16.06 -19.30 -8.92
C ARG A 320 -16.70 -20.13 -7.80
N SER A 321 -17.22 -21.32 -8.10
CA SER A 321 -17.83 -22.20 -7.09
C SER A 321 -16.84 -22.60 -6.00
N VAL A 322 -15.57 -22.82 -6.38
CA VAL A 322 -14.48 -23.13 -5.46
C VAL A 322 -14.13 -21.91 -4.60
N MET A 323 -14.04 -20.72 -5.21
CA MET A 323 -13.79 -19.47 -4.49
C MET A 323 -14.89 -19.18 -3.48
N GLU A 324 -16.16 -19.20 -3.89
CA GLU A 324 -17.30 -18.95 -3.01
C GLU A 324 -17.31 -19.93 -1.84
N ARG A 325 -17.08 -21.22 -2.10
CA ARG A 325 -17.01 -22.20 -1.01
C ARG A 325 -15.84 -21.94 -0.06
N ALA A 326 -14.64 -21.62 -0.57
CA ALA A 326 -13.49 -21.31 0.28
C ALA A 326 -13.72 -20.04 1.12
N LEU A 327 -14.41 -19.02 0.58
CA LEU A 327 -14.73 -17.80 1.33
C LEU A 327 -15.68 -18.06 2.51
N THR A 328 -16.49 -19.11 2.49
CA THR A 328 -17.36 -19.47 3.63
C THR A 328 -16.60 -19.90 4.89
N THR A 329 -15.31 -20.24 4.78
CA THR A 329 -14.47 -20.66 5.91
C THR A 329 -13.62 -19.52 6.48
N VAL A 330 -13.62 -18.34 5.85
CA VAL A 330 -12.75 -17.19 6.20
C VAL A 330 -13.16 -16.52 7.50
N ASP A 331 -12.31 -16.60 8.53
CA ASP A 331 -12.51 -15.95 9.83
C ASP A 331 -11.87 -14.57 9.95
N ALA A 332 -10.81 -14.32 9.17
CA ALA A 332 -10.14 -13.03 9.10
C ALA A 332 -9.71 -12.69 7.68
N ALA A 333 -9.69 -11.40 7.34
CA ALA A 333 -9.17 -10.85 6.11
C ALA A 333 -7.97 -9.94 6.40
N PHE A 334 -6.96 -9.98 5.54
CA PHE A 334 -5.69 -9.32 5.77
C PHE A 334 -5.06 -8.73 4.49
N GLN A 335 -4.42 -7.57 4.63
CA GLN A 335 -3.60 -6.97 3.57
C GLN A 335 -2.40 -6.19 4.16
N ASN A 336 -1.23 -6.27 3.51
CA ASN A 336 -0.12 -5.38 3.81
C ASN A 336 -0.33 -4.00 3.18
N ILE A 337 0.03 -2.94 3.91
CA ILE A 337 0.11 -1.58 3.37
C ILE A 337 1.46 -1.43 2.67
N ASP A 338 1.42 -0.89 1.46
CA ASP A 338 2.55 -0.75 0.55
C ASP A 338 3.67 0.11 1.14
N SER A 339 3.33 1.31 1.63
CA SER A 339 4.34 2.29 2.07
C SER A 339 3.75 3.43 2.91
N PHE A 340 4.61 4.38 3.29
CA PHE A 340 4.22 5.60 3.99
C PHE A 340 3.35 6.51 3.10
N GLU A 341 3.74 6.64 1.85
CA GLU A 341 3.12 7.51 0.87
C GLU A 341 1.84 6.92 0.26
N ILE A 342 1.70 5.58 0.22
CA ILE A 342 0.51 4.89 -0.30
C ILE A 342 -0.16 4.05 0.80
N GLY A 343 -0.97 4.71 1.61
CA GLY A 343 -1.83 4.13 2.64
C GLY A 343 -3.23 3.74 2.13
N ILE A 344 -4.07 3.25 3.05
CA ILE A 344 -5.36 2.64 2.74
C ILE A 344 -6.41 3.63 2.20
N SER A 345 -6.20 4.92 2.41
CA SER A 345 -7.05 6.00 1.90
C SER A 345 -6.39 6.81 0.78
N ASP A 346 -5.12 6.53 0.44
CA ASP A 346 -4.40 7.22 -0.65
C ASP A 346 -4.87 6.73 -2.02
N VAL A 347 -5.23 5.44 -2.12
CA VAL A 347 -5.68 4.82 -3.36
C VAL A 347 -6.93 3.96 -3.13
N ASP A 348 -7.73 3.84 -4.17
CA ASP A 348 -8.98 3.08 -4.21
C ASP A 348 -8.80 1.55 -4.19
N HIS A 349 -7.65 1.11 -4.67
CA HIS A 349 -7.25 -0.29 -4.83
C HIS A 349 -7.37 -1.11 -3.52
N TYR A 350 -7.16 -0.50 -2.33
CA TYR A 350 -7.29 -1.24 -1.07
C TYR A 350 -8.74 -1.61 -0.76
N TYR A 351 -9.68 -0.66 -0.80
CA TYR A 351 -11.08 -0.97 -0.54
C TYR A 351 -11.68 -1.80 -1.68
N GLU A 352 -11.17 -1.64 -2.90
CA GLU A 352 -11.54 -2.47 -4.05
C GLU A 352 -11.25 -3.96 -3.77
N TYR A 353 -10.09 -4.27 -3.19
CA TYR A 353 -9.66 -5.66 -2.98
C TYR A 353 -9.98 -6.18 -1.59
N LEU A 354 -9.42 -5.58 -0.53
CA LEU A 354 -9.66 -6.02 0.85
C LEU A 354 -11.10 -5.77 1.26
N GLY A 355 -11.67 -4.64 0.84
CA GLY A 355 -13.10 -4.40 1.01
C GLY A 355 -13.95 -5.37 0.18
N GLY A 356 -13.63 -5.55 -1.10
CA GLY A 356 -14.36 -6.48 -1.97
C GLY A 356 -14.39 -7.93 -1.46
N ILE A 357 -13.25 -8.45 -0.95
CA ILE A 357 -13.21 -9.79 -0.33
C ILE A 357 -13.95 -9.81 1.00
N THR A 358 -13.81 -8.77 1.84
CA THR A 358 -14.53 -8.65 3.12
C THR A 358 -16.04 -8.72 2.88
N LYS A 359 -16.53 -7.97 1.89
CA LYS A 359 -17.96 -7.96 1.56
C LYS A 359 -18.46 -9.28 1.00
N SER A 360 -17.63 -9.95 0.21
CA SER A 360 -17.95 -11.28 -0.31
C SER A 360 -18.01 -12.34 0.79
N VAL A 361 -17.09 -12.29 1.76
CA VAL A 361 -17.13 -13.18 2.94
C VAL A 361 -18.36 -12.89 3.80
N GLU A 362 -18.64 -11.62 4.08
CA GLU A 362 -19.80 -11.21 4.88
C GLU A 362 -21.10 -11.74 4.27
N LYS A 363 -21.30 -11.56 2.96
CA LYS A 363 -22.45 -12.07 2.22
C LYS A 363 -22.57 -13.59 2.29
N LEU A 364 -21.47 -14.32 2.10
CA LEU A 364 -21.47 -15.78 2.01
C LEU A 364 -21.60 -16.47 3.38
N ARG A 365 -21.15 -15.81 4.46
CA ARG A 365 -21.18 -16.34 5.84
C ARG A 365 -22.32 -15.78 6.70
N ASP A 366 -22.98 -14.71 6.24
CA ASP A 366 -23.86 -13.88 7.07
C ASP A 366 -23.12 -13.34 8.33
N LYS A 367 -21.80 -13.16 8.20
CA LYS A 367 -20.91 -12.71 9.28
C LYS A 367 -19.67 -12.06 8.71
N ARG A 368 -19.44 -10.79 9.06
CA ARG A 368 -18.23 -10.05 8.70
C ARG A 368 -16.97 -10.69 9.35
N PRO A 369 -15.90 -10.93 8.58
CA PRO A 369 -14.64 -11.42 9.14
C PRO A 369 -13.92 -10.32 9.93
N SER A 370 -12.98 -10.70 10.81
CA SER A 370 -12.05 -9.70 11.38
C SER A 370 -11.17 -9.15 10.25
N VAL A 371 -11.07 -7.82 10.10
CA VAL A 371 -10.28 -7.21 9.02
C VAL A 371 -9.07 -6.52 9.60
N MET A 372 -7.89 -6.93 9.16
CA MET A 372 -6.63 -6.39 9.64
C MET A 372 -5.75 -5.92 8.48
N VAL A 373 -4.89 -4.96 8.80
CA VAL A 373 -3.87 -4.45 7.90
C VAL A 373 -2.54 -4.39 8.61
N ALA A 374 -1.46 -4.57 7.87
CA ALA A 374 -0.11 -4.39 8.39
C ALA A 374 0.49 -3.09 7.90
N ASP A 375 0.80 -2.20 8.85
CA ASP A 375 1.49 -0.95 8.63
C ASP A 375 2.89 -1.19 8.04
N ALA A 376 3.24 -0.32 7.09
CA ALA A 376 4.56 -0.28 6.47
C ALA A 376 5.61 0.40 7.37
N ILE A 377 5.19 1.18 8.37
CA ILE A 377 6.03 2.11 9.15
C ILE A 377 6.48 1.50 10.48
N SER A 378 5.53 0.97 11.26
CA SER A 378 5.80 0.52 12.64
C SER A 378 6.89 -0.56 12.68
N THR A 379 7.79 -0.49 13.66
CA THR A 379 8.89 -1.45 13.82
C THR A 379 8.62 -2.50 14.89
N THR A 380 7.59 -2.29 15.73
CA THR A 380 7.30 -3.16 16.89
C THR A 380 5.88 -3.72 16.91
N ASP A 381 4.88 -2.94 16.47
CA ASP A 381 3.48 -3.38 16.38
C ASP A 381 2.89 -2.90 15.05
N ARG A 382 3.03 -3.74 14.03
CA ARG A 382 2.61 -3.41 12.65
C ARG A 382 1.15 -3.72 12.40
N LEU A 383 0.52 -4.54 13.24
CA LEU A 383 -0.81 -5.06 12.96
C LEU A 383 -1.88 -4.13 13.54
N SER A 384 -2.81 -3.71 12.69
CA SER A 384 -3.96 -2.90 13.08
C SER A 384 -5.24 -3.51 12.56
N SER A 385 -6.35 -3.35 13.29
CA SER A 385 -7.67 -3.49 12.67
C SER A 385 -7.83 -2.42 11.59
N LEU A 386 -8.68 -2.70 10.60
CA LEU A 386 -8.99 -1.73 9.55
C LEU A 386 -9.50 -0.41 10.14
N GLU A 387 -10.38 -0.47 11.15
CA GLU A 387 -10.93 0.71 11.85
C GLU A 387 -9.83 1.51 12.55
N GLN A 388 -8.88 0.84 13.21
CA GLN A 388 -7.71 1.52 13.80
C GLN A 388 -6.89 2.27 12.73
N MET A 389 -6.68 1.64 11.57
CA MET A 389 -5.92 2.27 10.49
C MET A 389 -6.69 3.43 9.85
N VAL A 390 -8.00 3.30 9.62
CA VAL A 390 -8.85 4.39 9.12
C VAL A 390 -8.80 5.58 10.08
N ARG A 391 -8.90 5.35 11.40
CA ARG A 391 -8.72 6.42 12.41
C ARG A 391 -7.34 7.07 12.34
N LEU A 392 -6.29 6.27 12.19
CA LEU A 392 -4.91 6.77 12.12
C LEU A 392 -4.73 7.67 10.89
N GLU A 393 -5.12 7.21 9.70
CA GLU A 393 -4.97 7.98 8.47
C GLU A 393 -5.88 9.22 8.46
N SER A 394 -7.08 9.11 9.02
CA SER A 394 -7.97 10.26 9.19
C SER A 394 -7.32 11.34 10.06
N ARG A 395 -6.65 10.99 11.16
CA ARG A 395 -5.98 11.96 12.04
C ARG A 395 -4.63 12.44 11.52
N ALA A 396 -3.89 11.59 10.81
CA ALA A 396 -2.53 11.88 10.36
C ALA A 396 -2.50 12.62 9.00
N LYS A 397 -3.51 12.40 8.15
CA LYS A 397 -3.64 12.99 6.82
C LYS A 397 -4.93 13.81 6.70
N LEU A 398 -6.07 13.17 6.46
CA LEU A 398 -7.32 13.83 6.06
C LEU A 398 -7.70 15.01 6.97
N LEU A 399 -7.72 14.85 8.28
CA LEU A 399 -8.11 15.90 9.24
C LEU A 399 -6.92 16.60 9.88
N ASN A 400 -5.70 16.40 9.37
CA ASN A 400 -4.49 17.03 9.88
C ASN A 400 -4.23 18.36 9.19
N PRO A 401 -4.25 19.50 9.92
CA PRO A 401 -3.96 20.81 9.33
C PRO A 401 -2.61 20.87 8.62
N LYS A 402 -1.59 20.17 9.13
CA LYS A 402 -0.29 20.13 8.47
C LYS A 402 -0.35 19.47 7.10
N TRP A 403 -1.19 18.46 6.94
CA TRP A 403 -1.32 17.75 5.67
C TRP A 403 -2.21 18.55 4.70
N TYR A 404 -3.45 18.87 5.07
CA TYR A 404 -4.35 19.52 4.12
C TYR A 404 -3.89 20.93 3.76
N GLU A 405 -3.30 21.71 4.67
CA GLU A 405 -2.73 23.03 4.31
C GLU A 405 -1.56 22.89 3.35
N SER A 406 -0.74 21.83 3.50
CA SER A 406 0.32 21.53 2.55
C SER A 406 -0.24 21.20 1.19
N MET A 407 -1.31 20.40 1.10
CA MET A 407 -1.98 20.07 -0.16
C MET A 407 -2.54 21.34 -0.81
N LEU A 408 -3.26 22.18 -0.06
CA LEU A 408 -3.87 23.41 -0.57
C LEU A 408 -2.87 24.43 -1.11
N ASN A 409 -1.59 24.37 -0.72
CA ASN A 409 -0.53 25.17 -1.34
C ASN A 409 -0.26 24.80 -2.81
N HIS A 410 -0.73 23.63 -3.26
CA HIS A 410 -0.68 23.16 -4.64
C HIS A 410 -1.97 23.47 -5.43
N GLY A 411 -2.88 24.27 -4.87
CA GLY A 411 -4.05 24.80 -5.58
C GLY A 411 -5.03 23.72 -6.02
N TYR A 412 -5.33 23.67 -7.33
CA TYR A 412 -6.36 22.80 -7.91
C TYR A 412 -6.14 21.31 -7.58
N GLU A 413 -4.92 20.81 -7.80
CA GLU A 413 -4.54 19.42 -7.51
C GLU A 413 -4.54 19.14 -6.00
N GLY A 414 -4.21 20.14 -5.20
CA GLY A 414 -4.28 20.03 -3.73
C GLY A 414 -5.67 19.71 -3.21
N VAL A 415 -6.71 20.34 -3.79
CA VAL A 415 -8.10 20.03 -3.44
C VAL A 415 -8.53 18.68 -4.00
N HIS A 416 -8.02 18.29 -5.18
CA HIS A 416 -8.27 16.95 -5.74
C HIS A 416 -7.74 15.84 -4.81
N GLU A 417 -6.55 15.98 -4.26
CA GLU A 417 -5.99 15.01 -3.29
C GLU A 417 -6.83 14.87 -2.03
N ILE A 418 -7.41 15.98 -1.54
CA ILE A 418 -8.34 15.95 -0.40
C ILE A 418 -9.63 15.24 -0.78
N GLU A 419 -10.21 15.53 -1.94
CA GLU A 419 -11.44 14.88 -2.41
C GLU A 419 -11.24 13.38 -2.64
N ALA A 420 -10.16 12.98 -3.29
CA ALA A 420 -9.83 11.58 -3.53
C ALA A 420 -9.73 10.82 -2.20
N ARG A 421 -9.15 11.44 -1.17
CA ARG A 421 -9.10 10.89 0.20
C ARG A 421 -10.47 10.67 0.81
N VAL A 422 -11.38 11.63 0.66
CA VAL A 422 -12.77 11.54 1.15
C VAL A 422 -13.49 10.41 0.42
N SER A 423 -13.37 10.34 -0.90
CA SER A 423 -13.98 9.30 -1.74
C SER A 423 -13.43 7.89 -1.42
N ASN A 424 -12.12 7.75 -1.20
CA ASN A 424 -11.53 6.47 -0.78
C ASN A 424 -11.94 6.06 0.64
N THR A 425 -12.03 7.03 1.55
CA THR A 425 -12.55 6.78 2.91
C THR A 425 -13.99 6.29 2.83
N TYR A 426 -14.83 6.90 2.00
CA TYR A 426 -16.20 6.42 1.76
C TYR A 426 -16.23 4.99 1.20
N GLY A 427 -15.31 4.62 0.31
CA GLY A 427 -15.20 3.24 -0.20
C GLY A 427 -15.03 2.20 0.90
N TRP A 428 -14.38 2.53 2.01
CA TRP A 428 -14.27 1.66 3.18
C TRP A 428 -15.58 1.45 3.94
N SER A 429 -16.49 2.42 3.93
CA SER A 429 -17.84 2.22 4.47
C SER A 429 -18.64 1.25 3.62
N ALA A 430 -18.60 1.45 2.29
CA ALA A 430 -19.35 0.62 1.35
C ALA A 430 -18.90 -0.85 1.34
N THR A 431 -17.61 -1.10 1.56
CA THR A 431 -17.03 -2.43 1.39
C THR A 431 -16.69 -3.15 2.68
N ALA A 432 -16.51 -2.42 3.78
CA ALA A 432 -16.10 -3.00 5.06
C ALA A 432 -16.76 -2.35 6.28
N SER A 433 -17.63 -1.33 6.12
CA SER A 433 -18.27 -0.62 7.23
C SER A 433 -17.28 -0.16 8.32
N ALA A 434 -16.09 0.28 7.89
CA ALA A 434 -14.95 0.52 8.77
C ALA A 434 -14.73 1.99 9.15
N VAL A 435 -15.58 2.91 8.67
CA VAL A 435 -15.48 4.34 8.95
C VAL A 435 -16.46 4.73 10.04
N GLU A 436 -15.96 5.39 11.09
CA GLU A 436 -16.78 5.91 12.16
C GLU A 436 -17.38 7.28 11.79
N GLY A 437 -18.61 7.56 12.24
CA GLY A 437 -19.33 8.79 11.89
C GLY A 437 -18.60 10.10 12.20
N TRP A 438 -17.71 10.12 13.21
CA TRP A 438 -16.92 11.31 13.53
C TRP A 438 -15.95 11.71 12.41
N VAL A 439 -15.53 10.76 11.56
CA VAL A 439 -14.66 11.06 10.41
C VAL A 439 -15.43 11.92 9.39
N TYR A 440 -16.66 11.52 9.05
CA TYR A 440 -17.53 12.28 8.16
C TYR A 440 -17.90 13.65 8.74
N GLN A 441 -18.25 13.68 10.03
CA GLN A 441 -18.50 14.93 10.74
C GLN A 441 -17.28 15.86 10.66
N GLY A 442 -16.08 15.35 10.93
CA GLY A 442 -14.84 16.13 10.86
C GLY A 442 -14.55 16.66 9.45
N VAL A 443 -14.84 15.88 8.40
CA VAL A 443 -14.72 16.33 7.00
C VAL A 443 -15.71 17.45 6.71
N ALA A 444 -16.98 17.29 7.11
CA ALA A 444 -18.01 18.31 6.94
C ALA A 444 -17.60 19.63 7.62
N GLU A 445 -17.26 19.57 8.90
CA GLU A 445 -16.87 20.72 9.72
C GLU A 445 -15.62 21.43 9.16
N THR A 446 -14.58 20.67 8.81
CA THR A 446 -13.30 21.23 8.39
C THR A 446 -13.37 21.86 7.00
N TYR A 447 -14.04 21.21 6.05
CA TYR A 447 -13.92 21.56 4.63
C TYR A 447 -15.11 22.30 4.05
N LEU A 448 -16.31 22.09 4.60
CA LEU A 448 -17.55 22.56 3.96
C LEU A 448 -18.34 23.52 4.84
N LEU A 449 -18.47 23.23 6.14
CA LEU A 449 -19.23 24.06 7.06
C LEU A 449 -18.45 25.30 7.52
N ASP A 450 -17.11 25.23 7.57
CA ASP A 450 -16.27 26.43 7.62
C ASP A 450 -16.35 27.18 6.28
N GLU A 451 -17.07 28.30 6.27
CA GLU A 451 -17.27 29.13 5.08
C GLU A 451 -15.96 29.63 4.47
N ALA A 452 -14.96 30.00 5.29
CA ALA A 452 -13.70 30.52 4.78
C ALA A 452 -12.89 29.40 4.10
N MET A 453 -12.89 28.20 4.68
CA MET A 453 -12.29 27.03 4.05
C MET A 453 -13.05 26.65 2.78
N ARG A 454 -14.38 26.54 2.84
CA ARG A 454 -15.22 26.18 1.69
C ARG A 454 -15.00 27.11 0.51
N GLU A 455 -15.02 28.42 0.71
CA GLU A 455 -14.77 29.38 -0.37
C GLU A 455 -13.35 29.27 -0.92
N ARG A 456 -12.35 28.98 -0.06
CA ARG A 456 -10.99 28.70 -0.54
C ARG A 456 -10.96 27.45 -1.43
N LEU A 457 -11.59 26.35 -1.01
CA LEU A 457 -11.65 25.12 -1.79
C LEU A 457 -12.39 25.34 -3.12
N ALA A 458 -13.55 26.00 -3.09
CA ALA A 458 -14.36 26.27 -4.27
C ALA A 458 -13.63 27.16 -5.28
N ASN A 459 -12.86 28.15 -4.82
CA ASN A 459 -12.04 28.99 -5.69
C ASN A 459 -10.83 28.24 -6.29
N LEU A 460 -10.27 27.27 -5.57
CA LEU A 460 -9.15 26.46 -6.05
C LEU A 460 -9.59 25.35 -7.00
N ASN A 461 -10.68 24.64 -6.66
CA ASN A 461 -11.26 23.55 -7.42
C ASN A 461 -12.74 23.35 -7.05
N PRO A 462 -13.67 23.93 -7.82
CA PRO A 462 -15.10 23.82 -7.51
C PRO A 462 -15.64 22.40 -7.75
N HIS A 463 -15.11 21.67 -8.72
CA HIS A 463 -15.54 20.29 -9.02
C HIS A 463 -15.26 19.34 -7.85
N SER A 464 -14.04 19.37 -7.31
CA SER A 464 -13.67 18.53 -6.16
C SER A 464 -14.44 18.94 -4.90
N THR A 465 -14.71 20.23 -4.72
CA THR A 465 -15.51 20.72 -3.58
C THR A 465 -16.96 20.22 -3.66
N ALA A 466 -17.57 20.27 -4.85
CA ALA A 466 -18.90 19.72 -5.09
C ALA A 466 -18.92 18.19 -4.89
N SER A 467 -17.91 17.47 -5.39
CA SER A 467 -17.79 16.02 -5.22
C SER A 467 -17.70 15.61 -3.75
N MET A 468 -16.89 16.30 -2.94
CA MET A 468 -16.83 16.04 -1.49
C MET A 468 -18.20 16.23 -0.81
N THR A 469 -18.91 17.31 -1.16
CA THR A 469 -20.24 17.60 -0.61
C THR A 469 -21.23 16.50 -0.98
N ARG A 470 -21.27 16.11 -2.27
CA ARG A 470 -22.08 15.00 -2.76
C ARG A 470 -21.76 13.69 -2.04
N ARG A 471 -20.48 13.41 -1.79
CA ARG A 471 -20.04 12.18 -1.13
C ARG A 471 -20.51 12.09 0.33
N LEU A 472 -20.53 13.21 1.05
CA LEU A 472 -21.08 13.25 2.41
C LEU A 472 -22.60 13.06 2.43
N LEU A 473 -23.32 13.70 1.50
CA LEU A 473 -24.76 13.50 1.33
C LEU A 473 -25.08 12.03 0.99
N GLU A 474 -24.29 11.41 0.11
CA GLU A 474 -24.40 9.99 -0.24
C GLU A 474 -24.12 9.09 0.97
N ALA A 475 -23.07 9.39 1.75
CA ALA A 475 -22.77 8.65 2.98
C ALA A 475 -23.94 8.65 3.95
N SER A 476 -24.65 9.78 4.09
CA SER A 476 -25.85 9.84 4.92
C SER A 476 -27.03 9.08 4.31
N ALA A 477 -27.29 9.28 3.01
CA ALA A 477 -28.39 8.61 2.31
C ALA A 477 -28.29 7.07 2.33
N ARG A 478 -27.06 6.54 2.37
CA ARG A 478 -26.78 5.10 2.47
C ARG A 478 -26.61 4.58 3.90
N GLY A 479 -26.79 5.43 4.91
CA GLY A 479 -26.72 5.03 6.32
C GLY A 479 -25.30 4.82 6.87
N PHE A 480 -24.26 5.29 6.16
CA PHE A 480 -22.88 5.27 6.67
C PHE A 480 -22.59 6.41 7.64
N TRP A 481 -23.39 7.48 7.59
CA TRP A 481 -23.25 8.63 8.46
C TRP A 481 -24.61 9.15 8.94
N ASP A 482 -24.83 9.06 10.25
CA ASP A 482 -26.01 9.60 10.93
C ASP A 482 -25.75 11.06 11.34
N ALA A 483 -25.85 11.96 10.35
CA ALA A 483 -25.73 13.40 10.55
C ALA A 483 -27.06 13.99 11.04
N ASP A 484 -27.01 15.07 11.82
CA ASP A 484 -28.22 15.81 12.18
C ASP A 484 -28.82 16.53 10.95
N GLU A 485 -30.14 16.72 10.94
CA GLU A 485 -30.85 17.30 9.79
C GLU A 485 -30.40 18.74 9.48
N ALA A 486 -29.93 19.51 10.48
CA ALA A 486 -29.45 20.87 10.24
C ALA A 486 -28.12 20.84 9.47
N THR A 487 -27.23 19.90 9.79
CA THR A 487 -26.00 19.66 9.03
C THR A 487 -26.32 19.21 7.60
N LEU A 488 -27.25 18.28 7.41
CA LEU A 488 -27.65 17.81 6.07
C LEU A 488 -28.25 18.93 5.21
N GLU A 489 -29.11 19.76 5.79
CA GLU A 489 -29.71 20.88 5.07
C GLU A 489 -28.66 21.91 4.64
N GLN A 490 -27.68 22.20 5.49
CA GLN A 490 -26.55 23.06 5.10
C GLN A 490 -25.73 22.45 3.97
N LEU A 491 -25.45 21.15 4.01
CA LEU A 491 -24.72 20.47 2.94
C LEU A 491 -25.49 20.47 1.60
N ARG A 492 -26.83 20.32 1.64
CA ARG A 492 -27.67 20.45 0.43
C ARG A 492 -27.59 21.86 -0.16
N GLN A 493 -27.70 22.89 0.68
CA GLN A 493 -27.57 24.28 0.24
C GLN A 493 -26.18 24.60 -0.33
N ILE A 494 -25.13 24.08 0.29
CA ILE A 494 -23.75 24.18 -0.22
C ILE A 494 -23.64 23.49 -1.58
N TYR A 495 -24.21 22.29 -1.73
CA TYR A 495 -24.18 21.55 -2.98
C TYR A 495 -24.89 22.30 -4.10
N ASP A 496 -26.10 22.81 -3.84
CA ASP A 496 -26.89 23.58 -4.81
C ASP A 496 -26.15 24.85 -5.27
N ASP A 497 -25.50 25.57 -4.35
CA ASP A 497 -24.70 26.75 -4.69
C ASP A 497 -23.46 26.39 -5.53
N LEU A 498 -22.76 25.31 -5.19
CA LEU A 498 -21.61 24.84 -5.97
C LEU A 498 -22.01 24.36 -7.37
N GLU A 499 -23.13 23.66 -7.51
CA GLU A 499 -23.70 23.24 -8.80
C GLU A 499 -24.12 24.45 -9.64
N ASP A 500 -24.83 25.42 -9.08
CA ASP A 500 -25.19 26.67 -9.79
C ASP A 500 -23.94 27.38 -10.33
N ARG A 501 -22.86 27.45 -9.53
CA ARG A 501 -21.58 28.04 -9.95
C ARG A 501 -20.91 27.24 -11.08
N LEU A 502 -20.96 25.91 -11.04
CA LEU A 502 -20.35 25.03 -12.03
C LEU A 502 -21.10 25.04 -13.37
N GLU A 503 -22.43 25.02 -13.33
CA GLU A 503 -23.31 25.03 -14.51
C GLU A 503 -23.51 26.45 -15.08
N GLY A 504 -23.01 27.49 -14.39
CA GLY A 504 -23.02 28.87 -14.85
C GLY A 504 -24.35 29.61 -14.63
N VAL A 505 -25.19 29.14 -13.72
CA VAL A 505 -26.44 29.80 -13.33
C VAL A 505 -26.12 30.91 -12.34
N SER A 506 -25.98 32.15 -12.84
CA SER A 506 -25.77 33.29 -11.95
C SER A 506 -27.06 33.66 -11.20
N THR A 507 -26.93 34.07 -9.92
CA THR A 507 -28.03 34.46 -9.02
C THR A 507 -28.96 35.57 -9.56
N ILE A 508 -28.63 36.19 -10.70
CA ILE A 508 -29.46 37.18 -11.39
C ILE A 508 -30.74 36.54 -11.95
N GLU A 509 -30.73 35.25 -12.31
CA GLU A 509 -31.92 34.59 -12.89
C GLU A 509 -32.93 34.09 -11.83
N ARG A 510 -32.54 33.88 -10.57
CA ARG A 510 -33.46 33.45 -9.49
C ARG A 510 -34.42 34.55 -8.99
N VAL A 511 -34.22 35.81 -9.38
CA VAL A 511 -35.09 36.95 -8.98
C VAL A 511 -36.19 37.23 -10.03
N VAL A 512 -36.19 36.52 -11.16
CA VAL A 512 -37.19 36.68 -12.22
C VAL A 512 -37.87 35.33 -12.50
N GLY A 513 -38.66 34.86 -11.54
CA GLY A 513 -39.53 33.68 -11.67
C GLY A 513 -40.79 33.84 -10.85
#